data_AF-A0A8T4WDS2-F1
#
_entry.id   AF-A0A8T4WDS2-F1
#
_cell.length_a   1.000
_cell.length_b   1.000
_cell.length_c   1.000
_cell.angle_alpha   90.00
_cell.angle_beta   90.00
_cell.angle_gamma   90.00
#
_symmetry.space_group_name_H-M   'P 1'
#
loop_
_entity.id
_entity.type
_entity.pdbx_description
1 polymer ?
#
loop_
_entity_poly.entity_id
_entity_poly.type
_entity_poly.pdbx_seq_one_letter_code
_entity_poly.pdbx_strand_id
1 'polypeptide(L)'
;ELLKLHKAHVYFNLDVLREKVRNEIPPFIRSEDVLNYFPDGDGPYGKDTMREMPFNLLGRLKAEIRVMMCDPRGSLTETAEAYDEWTDDVFIPYCREFDSKLKRDDKEVSLKSLMKLADELDKVMMTHFRMVRYGIPVHNIGMNLLTKYLLSKFLNHKKAGTYYPLLISGLDHKTNEINKEVNALADVAVSSPKLRLVITEYPSDSLYARLQKIEDEVAKDFVRIFDEFLQRFGERGFTREPFYPRWGEAPEYVFDILKSLVRDQQTTSRSYNPKKRRIAAEHKVKKAIISQKFGLIKWELFSTILGFARRYIKFREDQRFNLDRWITRNRAVFLEIGDRLKEQNVIPESSRIFFFRRNEIRKVVEGGYSVSELTQLKETAEERYREFKTFEDTTPPKFLRGNREYNDAVFSLNESGILTGIPASHGRVSGPVKVLETVNQVPEVRHGEILIVPRTDPGWTPVFSKIAGVVTETGGLLSHGAVVSREFGIPAVTNISRACKLLTTGQMVTIDGYKGQVIIHEEI
;
A
#
# COMPACT_ATOMS: atom_id res chain seq x y z
N GLU A 1 5.61 -10.15 23.22
CA GLU A 1 6.21 -10.08 21.87
C GLU A 1 5.33 -9.21 20.97
N LEU A 2 5.91 -8.34 20.14
CA LEU A 2 5.15 -7.39 19.29
C LEU A 2 4.71 -8.04 17.97
N LEU A 3 5.62 -8.81 17.37
CA LEU A 3 5.46 -9.48 16.10
C LEU A 3 5.66 -10.96 16.29
N LYS A 4 5.05 -11.76 15.42
CA LYS A 4 5.25 -13.19 15.34
C LYS A 4 5.34 -13.63 13.88
N LEU A 5 6.31 -14.47 13.55
CA LEU A 5 6.38 -15.13 12.26
C LEU A 5 5.67 -16.49 12.33
N HIS A 6 4.82 -16.78 11.35
CA HIS A 6 4.19 -18.08 11.17
C HIS A 6 3.98 -18.32 9.68
N LYS A 7 4.56 -19.39 9.13
CA LYS A 7 4.50 -19.71 7.68
C LYS A 7 4.91 -18.52 6.81
N ALA A 8 6.08 -17.96 7.09
CA ALA A 8 6.59 -16.75 6.44
C ALA A 8 5.68 -15.50 6.46
N HIS A 9 4.63 -15.46 7.31
CA HIS A 9 3.77 -14.30 7.48
C HIS A 9 3.96 -13.64 8.84
N VAL A 10 3.93 -12.30 8.85
CA VAL A 10 4.08 -11.48 10.04
C VAL A 10 2.71 -11.22 10.66
N TYR A 11 2.52 -11.65 11.90
CA TYR A 11 1.36 -11.36 12.72
C TYR A 11 1.70 -10.30 13.76
N PHE A 12 0.77 -9.38 13.98
CA PHE A 12 0.89 -8.29 14.93
C PHE A 12 0.08 -8.61 16.19
N ASN A 13 0.64 -8.30 17.36
CA ASN A 13 -0.03 -8.57 18.62
C ASN A 13 -1.29 -7.69 18.82
N LEU A 14 -2.45 -8.32 19.00
CA LEU A 14 -3.73 -7.65 19.21
C LEU A 14 -3.79 -6.79 20.47
N ASP A 15 -2.97 -7.07 21.50
CA ASP A 15 -2.90 -6.23 22.70
C ASP A 15 -2.55 -4.78 22.37
N VAL A 16 -1.69 -4.57 21.36
CA VAL A 16 -1.30 -3.22 20.96
C VAL A 16 -2.45 -2.48 20.30
N LEU A 17 -3.24 -3.18 19.46
CA LEU A 17 -4.45 -2.59 18.88
C LEU A 17 -5.53 -2.35 19.93
N ARG A 18 -5.66 -3.25 20.90
CA ARG A 18 -6.59 -3.12 22.03
C ARG A 18 -6.28 -1.88 22.86
N GLU A 19 -5.03 -1.69 23.26
CA GLU A 19 -4.60 -0.48 23.97
C GLU A 19 -4.78 0.78 23.12
N LYS A 20 -4.64 0.69 21.79
CA LYS A 20 -4.97 1.79 20.88
C LYS A 20 -6.46 2.15 20.94
N VAL A 21 -7.36 1.18 20.88
CA VAL A 21 -8.81 1.42 20.99
C VAL A 21 -9.16 2.08 22.32
N ARG A 22 -8.52 1.64 23.41
CA ARG A 22 -8.71 2.20 24.75
C ARG A 22 -8.24 3.65 24.88
N ASN A 23 -7.07 3.96 24.33
CA ASN A 23 -6.39 5.23 24.60
C ASN A 23 -6.53 6.27 23.49
N GLU A 24 -6.84 5.89 22.25
CA GLU A 24 -6.83 6.79 21.08
C GLU A 24 -8.17 6.89 20.35
N ILE A 25 -9.06 5.91 20.48
CA ILE A 25 -10.31 5.84 19.68
C ILE A 25 -11.54 5.88 20.60
N PRO A 26 -12.17 7.05 20.79
CA PRO A 26 -13.40 7.17 21.57
C PRO A 26 -14.54 6.28 21.07
N PRO A 27 -15.46 5.81 21.95
CA PRO A 27 -16.48 4.83 21.56
C PRO A 27 -17.38 5.30 20.43
N PHE A 28 -17.70 6.59 20.38
CA PHE A 28 -18.58 7.18 19.37
C PHE A 28 -18.00 7.21 17.94
N ILE A 29 -16.69 6.93 17.76
CA ILE A 29 -16.06 6.82 16.44
C ILE A 29 -15.51 5.42 16.13
N ARG A 30 -15.80 4.41 16.97
CA ARG A 30 -15.41 3.01 16.72
C ARG A 30 -16.34 2.39 15.67
N SER A 31 -16.08 2.69 14.41
CA SER A 31 -16.80 2.09 13.28
C SER A 31 -16.35 0.64 13.02
N GLU A 32 -17.16 -0.11 12.27
CA GLU A 32 -16.79 -1.45 11.78
C GLU A 32 -15.43 -1.49 11.08
N ASP A 33 -15.05 -0.43 10.36
CA ASP A 33 -13.72 -0.31 9.72
C ASP A 33 -12.55 -0.47 10.72
N VAL A 34 -12.73 -0.03 11.97
CA VAL A 34 -11.73 -0.13 13.06
C VAL A 34 -11.89 -1.46 13.77
N LEU A 35 -13.12 -1.92 13.98
CA LEU A 35 -13.40 -3.17 14.69
C LEU A 35 -13.02 -4.40 13.85
N ASN A 36 -12.93 -4.27 12.52
CA ASN A 36 -12.51 -5.36 11.63
C ASN A 36 -11.09 -5.88 11.87
N TYR A 37 -10.24 -5.16 12.63
CA TYR A 37 -8.93 -5.68 13.08
C TYR A 37 -9.02 -6.64 14.27
N PHE A 38 -10.22 -6.87 14.80
CA PHE A 38 -10.50 -7.73 15.94
C PHE A 38 -11.41 -8.89 15.53
N PRO A 39 -11.28 -10.07 16.17
CA PRO A 39 -12.18 -11.19 15.94
C PRO A 39 -13.62 -10.85 16.32
N ASP A 40 -14.58 -11.44 15.63
CA ASP A 40 -16.01 -11.35 15.98
C ASP A 40 -16.31 -11.94 17.38
N GLY A 41 -17.38 -11.45 18.01
CA GLY A 41 -17.88 -11.87 19.33
C GLY A 41 -17.47 -10.96 20.50
N ASP A 42 -17.66 -11.50 21.71
CA ASP A 42 -17.55 -10.83 23.02
C ASP A 42 -16.32 -11.27 23.83
N GLY A 43 -15.39 -12.02 23.22
CA GLY A 43 -14.14 -12.43 23.86
C GLY A 43 -13.25 -11.25 24.26
N PRO A 44 -12.09 -11.49 24.92
CA PRO A 44 -11.20 -10.41 25.38
C PRO A 44 -10.65 -9.51 24.26
N TYR A 45 -10.61 -10.03 23.03
CA TYR A 45 -10.27 -9.31 21.82
C TYR A 45 -11.46 -9.16 20.86
N GLY A 46 -12.68 -9.50 21.29
CA GLY A 46 -13.88 -9.48 20.47
C GLY A 46 -14.29 -8.07 20.05
N LYS A 47 -14.94 -7.94 18.89
CA LYS A 47 -15.48 -6.67 18.40
C LYS A 47 -16.44 -6.02 19.40
N ASP A 48 -17.29 -6.80 20.05
CA ASP A 48 -18.28 -6.28 21.01
C ASP A 48 -17.57 -5.69 22.24
N THR A 49 -16.58 -6.40 22.75
CA THR A 49 -15.68 -5.93 23.82
C THR A 49 -14.97 -4.64 23.45
N MET A 50 -14.42 -4.54 22.23
CA MET A 50 -13.75 -3.32 21.76
C MET A 50 -14.74 -2.15 21.59
N ARG A 51 -15.98 -2.42 21.18
CA ARG A 51 -17.01 -1.41 21.02
C ARG A 51 -17.37 -0.77 22.35
N GLU A 52 -17.52 -1.58 23.40
CA GLU A 52 -17.94 -1.14 24.74
C GLU A 52 -16.80 -0.65 25.64
N MET A 53 -15.55 -0.93 25.27
CA MET A 53 -14.36 -0.62 26.08
C MET A 53 -14.32 0.85 26.57
N PRO A 54 -14.06 1.13 27.85
CA PRO A 54 -13.97 2.51 28.33
C PRO A 54 -12.81 3.26 27.65
N PHE A 55 -13.02 4.54 27.38
CA PHE A 55 -12.01 5.41 26.78
C PHE A 55 -11.22 6.17 27.85
N ASN A 56 -9.89 6.08 27.78
CA ASN A 56 -8.98 6.74 28.71
C ASN A 56 -8.73 8.20 28.32
N LEU A 57 -9.75 9.06 28.50
CA LEU A 57 -9.68 10.47 28.12
C LEU A 57 -8.55 11.21 28.84
N LEU A 58 -8.38 11.01 30.15
CA LEU A 58 -7.34 11.70 30.91
C LEU A 58 -5.93 11.29 30.46
N GLY A 59 -5.72 9.99 30.20
CA GLY A 59 -4.47 9.50 29.63
C GLY A 59 -4.18 10.09 28.26
N ARG A 60 -5.21 10.19 27.40
CA ARG A 60 -5.10 10.80 26.07
C ARG A 60 -4.72 12.27 26.14
N LEU A 61 -5.38 13.06 26.98
CA LEU A 61 -5.06 14.48 27.16
C LEU A 61 -3.65 14.67 27.70
N LYS A 62 -3.23 13.88 28.70
CA LYS A 62 -1.85 13.89 29.21
C LYS A 62 -0.83 13.54 28.12
N ALA A 63 -1.13 12.57 27.26
CA ALA A 63 -0.27 12.19 26.15
C ALA A 63 -0.12 13.33 25.15
N GLU A 64 -1.21 13.99 24.76
CA GLU A 64 -1.17 15.14 23.84
C GLU A 64 -0.38 16.32 24.40
N ILE A 65 -0.59 16.67 25.68
CA ILE A 65 0.20 17.71 26.35
C ILE A 65 1.69 17.36 26.36
N ARG A 66 2.04 16.10 26.65
CA ARG A 66 3.44 15.64 26.61
C ARG A 66 4.03 15.70 25.21
N VAL A 67 3.28 15.35 24.17
CA VAL A 67 3.74 15.51 22.79
C VAL A 67 4.00 16.99 22.50
N MET A 68 3.04 17.87 22.81
CA MET A 68 3.21 19.31 22.58
C MET A 68 4.41 19.93 23.32
N MET A 69 4.73 19.44 24.52
CA MET A 69 5.84 19.98 25.33
C MET A 69 7.20 19.32 25.03
N CYS A 70 7.23 18.01 24.79
CA CYS A 70 8.47 17.23 24.71
C CYS A 70 8.87 16.84 23.29
N ASP A 71 7.92 16.79 22.36
CA ASP A 71 8.15 16.51 20.94
C ASP A 71 7.15 17.29 20.08
N PRO A 72 7.30 18.63 19.97
CA PRO A 72 6.32 19.49 19.28
C PRO A 72 6.14 19.10 17.80
N ARG A 73 7.18 18.54 17.16
CA ARG A 73 7.13 18.03 15.80
C ARG A 73 6.22 16.79 15.68
N GLY A 74 5.88 16.12 16.78
CA GLY A 74 4.88 15.06 16.84
C GLY A 74 3.41 15.54 16.90
N SER A 75 3.16 16.84 16.97
CA SER A 75 1.81 17.40 17.08
C SER A 75 1.01 17.37 15.76
N LEU A 76 -0.32 17.45 15.88
CA LEU A 76 -1.25 17.42 14.72
C LEU A 76 -1.02 18.55 13.71
N THR A 77 -0.45 19.69 14.14
CA THR A 77 -0.20 20.82 13.25
C THR A 77 1.14 20.68 12.52
N GLU A 78 2.16 20.19 13.21
CA GLU A 78 3.55 20.22 12.75
C GLU A 78 4.02 18.94 12.07
N THR A 79 3.52 17.75 12.43
CA THR A 79 4.15 16.48 12.00
C THR A 79 4.28 16.30 10.49
N ALA A 80 3.30 16.77 9.71
CA ALA A 80 3.38 16.63 8.26
C ALA A 80 4.45 17.55 7.66
N GLU A 81 4.54 18.78 8.13
CA GLU A 81 5.53 19.77 7.68
C GLU A 81 6.93 19.39 8.12
N ALA A 82 7.09 19.00 9.39
CA ALA A 82 8.34 18.45 9.93
C ALA A 82 8.86 17.24 9.13
N TYR A 83 7.95 16.45 8.56
CA TYR A 83 8.30 15.30 7.75
C TYR A 83 8.74 15.69 6.34
N ASP A 84 8.06 16.67 5.73
CA ASP A 84 8.46 17.23 4.44
C ASP A 84 9.86 17.86 4.56
N GLU A 85 10.10 18.67 5.60
CA GLU A 85 11.43 19.24 5.93
C GLU A 85 12.50 18.15 6.12
N TRP A 86 12.23 17.13 6.94
CA TRP A 86 13.18 16.03 7.13
C TRP A 86 13.45 15.27 5.82
N THR A 87 12.44 15.11 4.98
CA THR A 87 12.58 14.43 3.68
C THR A 87 13.54 15.19 2.78
N ASP A 88 13.31 16.50 2.63
CA ASP A 88 14.03 17.32 1.66
C ASP A 88 15.43 17.73 2.15
N ASP A 89 15.56 18.08 3.44
CA ASP A 89 16.80 18.62 4.00
C ASP A 89 17.76 17.54 4.52
N VAL A 90 17.23 16.36 4.88
CA VAL A 90 18.03 15.29 5.51
C VAL A 90 18.01 14.02 4.69
N PHE A 91 16.84 13.44 4.44
CA PHE A 91 16.75 12.09 3.91
C PHE A 91 17.18 11.99 2.45
N ILE A 92 16.71 12.89 1.57
CA ILE A 92 17.09 12.89 0.15
C ILE A 92 18.59 13.18 -0.03
N PRO A 93 19.19 14.20 0.62
CA PRO A 93 20.64 14.41 0.57
C PRO A 93 21.43 13.19 1.07
N TYR A 94 21.01 12.61 2.20
CA TYR A 94 21.63 11.40 2.75
C TYR A 94 21.56 10.22 1.76
N CYS A 95 20.41 10.02 1.11
CA CYS A 95 20.23 8.99 0.09
C CYS A 95 21.24 9.13 -1.05
N ARG A 96 21.48 10.36 -1.55
CA ARG A 96 22.47 10.61 -2.62
C ARG A 96 23.90 10.30 -2.17
N GLU A 97 24.23 10.68 -0.94
CA GLU A 97 25.55 10.38 -0.35
C GLU A 97 25.73 8.87 -0.15
N PHE A 98 24.70 8.20 0.37
CA PHE A 98 24.66 6.75 0.55
C PHE A 98 24.87 6.01 -0.77
N ASP A 99 24.15 6.39 -1.82
CA ASP A 99 24.25 5.77 -3.14
C ASP A 99 25.67 5.96 -3.71
N SER A 100 26.28 7.13 -3.47
CA SER A 100 27.66 7.42 -3.86
C SER A 100 28.68 6.57 -3.08
N LYS A 101 28.44 6.30 -1.80
CA LYS A 101 29.28 5.42 -0.98
C LYS A 101 29.18 3.96 -1.41
N LEU A 102 27.97 3.49 -1.74
CA LEU A 102 27.73 2.11 -2.15
C LEU A 102 28.27 1.83 -3.56
N LYS A 103 28.17 2.79 -4.49
CA LYS A 103 28.68 2.67 -5.86
C LYS A 103 30.21 2.71 -6.00
N ARG A 104 30.95 3.06 -4.94
CA ARG A 104 32.41 2.95 -4.96
C ARG A 104 32.74 1.46 -5.02
N ASP A 105 33.02 0.99 -6.23
CA ASP A 105 33.42 -0.38 -6.56
C ASP A 105 34.84 -0.62 -6.06
N ASP A 106 34.96 -0.60 -4.73
CA ASP A 106 36.19 -0.81 -4.02
C ASP A 106 36.03 -2.09 -3.20
N LYS A 107 36.61 -3.17 -3.71
CA LYS A 107 36.67 -4.46 -3.01
C LYS A 107 37.39 -4.34 -1.65
N GLU A 108 38.10 -3.23 -1.39
CA GLU A 108 38.67 -2.92 -0.07
C GLU A 108 37.62 -2.54 0.99
N VAL A 109 36.40 -2.15 0.60
CA VAL A 109 35.32 -1.90 1.57
C VAL A 109 35.02 -3.20 2.31
N SER A 110 35.28 -3.29 3.60
CA SER A 110 35.04 -4.54 4.34
C SER A 110 33.55 -4.87 4.52
N LEU A 111 33.21 -6.15 4.73
CA LEU A 111 31.86 -6.57 5.13
C LEU A 111 31.36 -5.82 6.39
N LYS A 112 32.27 -5.51 7.32
CA LYS A 112 31.97 -4.70 8.52
C LYS A 112 31.59 -3.27 8.16
N SER A 113 32.25 -2.68 7.15
CA SER A 113 31.93 -1.34 6.65
C SER A 113 30.54 -1.30 6.00
N LEU A 114 30.16 -2.33 5.23
CA LEU A 114 28.81 -2.46 4.66
C LEU A 114 27.74 -2.61 5.75
N MET A 115 27.99 -3.44 6.76
CA MET A 115 27.09 -3.55 7.92
C MET A 115 26.94 -2.21 8.66
N LYS A 116 28.03 -1.46 8.83
CA LYS A 116 28.00 -0.12 9.42
C LYS A 116 27.18 0.85 8.56
N LEU A 117 27.30 0.79 7.23
CA LEU A 117 26.51 1.60 6.30
C LEU A 117 25.01 1.31 6.43
N ALA A 118 24.62 0.03 6.55
CA ALA A 118 23.23 -0.35 6.84
C ALA A 118 22.74 0.16 8.21
N ASP A 119 23.58 0.10 9.24
CA ASP A 119 23.26 0.61 10.58
C ASP A 119 23.15 2.16 10.61
N GLU A 120 23.92 2.88 9.79
CA GLU A 120 23.81 4.33 9.62
C GLU A 120 22.50 4.73 8.92
N LEU A 121 22.12 4.00 7.87
CA LEU A 121 20.86 4.22 7.15
C LEU A 121 19.66 4.10 8.09
N ASP A 122 19.66 3.11 8.98
CA ASP A 122 18.59 2.93 9.97
C ASP A 122 18.55 4.03 11.01
N LYS A 123 19.69 4.54 11.45
CA LYS A 123 19.75 5.68 12.38
C LYS A 123 19.08 6.90 11.79
N VAL A 124 19.30 7.19 10.51
CA VAL A 124 18.63 8.30 9.81
C VAL A 124 17.12 8.06 9.74
N MET A 125 16.69 6.81 9.47
CA MET A 125 15.28 6.44 9.42
C MET A 125 14.56 6.45 10.77
N MET A 126 15.26 6.49 11.91
CA MET A 126 14.59 6.62 13.21
C MET A 126 13.70 7.86 13.30
N THR A 127 14.09 8.95 12.64
CA THR A 127 13.28 10.18 12.58
C THR A 127 11.98 9.94 11.79
N HIS A 128 12.05 9.23 10.66
CA HIS A 128 10.86 8.77 9.93
C HIS A 128 9.92 7.98 10.83
N PHE A 129 10.42 6.96 11.54
CA PHE A 129 9.58 6.09 12.37
C PHE A 129 8.95 6.84 13.56
N ARG A 130 9.67 7.81 14.13
CA ARG A 130 9.13 8.71 15.17
C ARG A 130 7.97 9.54 14.67
N MET A 131 8.08 10.16 13.50
CA MET A 131 6.99 10.96 12.93
C MET A 131 5.81 10.08 12.48
N VAL A 132 6.10 8.92 11.86
CA VAL A 132 5.08 7.94 11.46
C VAL A 132 4.25 7.45 12.65
N ARG A 133 4.89 7.26 13.82
CA ARG A 133 4.21 6.89 15.07
C ARG A 133 3.09 7.86 15.44
N TYR A 134 3.21 9.15 15.13
CA TYR A 134 2.14 10.12 15.37
C TYR A 134 1.25 10.26 14.13
N GLY A 135 1.88 10.49 12.97
CA GLY A 135 1.22 10.85 11.73
C GLY A 135 0.23 9.80 11.19
N ILE A 136 0.51 8.50 11.34
CA ILE A 136 -0.38 7.46 10.82
C ILE A 136 -1.41 7.00 11.85
N PRO A 137 -1.03 6.39 12.99
CA PRO A 137 -2.00 5.73 13.85
C PRO A 137 -2.90 6.74 14.58
N VAL A 138 -2.40 7.94 14.87
CA VAL A 138 -3.14 8.98 15.60
C VAL A 138 -3.75 9.98 14.63
N HIS A 139 -2.91 10.72 13.89
CA HIS A 139 -3.36 11.87 13.12
C HIS A 139 -4.16 11.45 11.88
N ASN A 140 -3.60 10.58 11.03
CA ASN A 140 -4.30 10.09 9.83
C ASN A 140 -5.59 9.35 10.21
N ILE A 141 -5.52 8.30 11.03
CA ILE A 141 -6.71 7.50 11.36
C ILE A 141 -7.72 8.34 12.14
N GLY A 142 -7.28 9.09 13.16
CA GLY A 142 -8.17 9.90 13.99
C GLY A 142 -8.92 10.95 13.19
N MET A 143 -8.25 11.71 12.32
CA MET A 143 -8.90 12.77 11.53
C MET A 143 -9.85 12.19 10.48
N ASN A 144 -9.53 11.05 9.88
CA ASN A 144 -10.42 10.35 8.95
C ASN A 144 -11.69 9.85 9.66
N LEU A 145 -11.56 9.23 10.83
CA LEU A 145 -12.70 8.79 11.65
C LEU A 145 -13.56 9.96 12.11
N LEU A 146 -12.94 11.05 12.59
CA LEU A 146 -13.66 12.26 13.01
C LEU A 146 -14.38 12.93 11.83
N THR A 147 -13.74 13.01 10.66
CA THR A 147 -14.38 13.54 9.45
C THR A 147 -15.62 12.73 9.09
N LYS A 148 -15.52 11.39 9.06
CA LYS A 148 -16.65 10.48 8.76
C LYS A 148 -17.76 10.60 9.80
N TYR A 149 -17.41 10.70 11.09
CA TYR A 149 -18.35 10.91 12.19
C TYR A 149 -19.10 12.24 12.08
N LEU A 150 -18.39 13.36 11.92
CA LEU A 150 -18.99 14.68 11.80
C LEU A 150 -19.90 14.77 10.58
N LEU A 151 -19.47 14.22 9.44
CA LEU A 151 -20.28 14.17 8.24
C LEU A 151 -21.57 13.36 8.45
N SER A 152 -21.49 12.22 9.16
CA SER A 152 -22.65 11.40 9.51
C SER A 152 -23.59 12.14 10.46
N LYS A 153 -23.04 12.84 11.45
CA LYS A 153 -23.79 13.63 12.41
C LYS A 153 -24.50 14.83 11.78
N PHE A 154 -23.88 15.48 10.80
CA PHE A 154 -24.45 16.66 10.16
C PHE A 154 -25.36 16.33 8.98
N LEU A 155 -25.05 15.30 8.19
CA LEU A 155 -25.77 15.01 6.94
C LEU A 155 -26.47 13.65 6.91
N ASN A 156 -26.39 12.83 7.95
CA ASN A 156 -26.78 11.41 8.04
C ASN A 156 -25.79 10.41 7.41
N HIS A 157 -25.89 9.14 7.83
CA HIS A 157 -24.99 8.06 7.41
C HIS A 157 -24.99 7.82 5.89
N LYS A 158 -26.14 7.91 5.22
CA LYS A 158 -26.24 7.68 3.77
C LYS A 158 -25.49 8.75 2.98
N LYS A 159 -25.69 10.03 3.33
CA LYS A 159 -24.95 11.13 2.69
C LYS A 159 -23.48 11.10 3.08
N ALA A 160 -23.14 10.73 4.30
CA ALA A 160 -21.75 10.62 4.72
C ALA A 160 -20.99 9.55 3.94
N GLY A 161 -21.59 8.35 3.77
CA GLY A 161 -21.07 7.32 2.89
C GLY A 161 -20.83 7.84 1.48
N THR A 162 -21.78 8.61 0.92
CA THR A 162 -21.69 9.16 -0.44
C THR A 162 -20.62 10.24 -0.60
N TYR A 163 -20.48 11.16 0.36
CA TYR A 163 -19.61 12.32 0.20
C TYR A 163 -18.19 12.10 0.73
N TYR A 164 -18.01 11.33 1.80
CA TYR A 164 -16.70 11.16 2.43
C TYR A 164 -15.61 10.67 1.44
N PRO A 165 -15.79 9.57 0.69
CA PRO A 165 -14.80 9.09 -0.27
C PRO A 165 -14.43 10.12 -1.35
N LEU A 166 -15.38 10.97 -1.75
CA LEU A 166 -15.16 12.06 -2.71
C LEU A 166 -14.39 13.24 -2.09
N LEU A 167 -14.62 13.53 -0.81
CA LEU A 167 -13.95 14.63 -0.12
C LEU A 167 -12.46 14.37 0.11
N ILE A 168 -12.06 13.09 0.16
CA ILE A 168 -10.69 12.64 0.39
C ILE A 168 -10.04 11.99 -0.84
N SER A 169 -10.54 12.26 -2.05
CA SER A 169 -9.93 11.81 -3.33
C SER A 169 -9.33 12.98 -4.13
N GLY A 170 -8.51 12.69 -5.13
CA GLY A 170 -7.90 13.72 -5.98
C GLY A 170 -6.98 14.65 -5.19
N LEU A 171 -6.20 14.07 -4.29
CA LEU A 171 -5.17 14.73 -3.52
C LEU A 171 -3.82 14.60 -4.25
N ASP A 172 -2.98 15.60 -4.08
CA ASP A 172 -1.65 15.66 -4.69
C ASP A 172 -0.65 14.95 -3.75
N HIS A 173 -0.32 13.69 -4.06
CA HIS A 173 0.62 12.82 -3.32
C HIS A 173 1.38 11.89 -4.28
N LYS A 174 2.47 11.26 -3.83
CA LYS A 174 3.39 10.48 -4.70
C LYS A 174 2.73 9.34 -5.48
N THR A 175 1.76 8.64 -4.90
CA THR A 175 1.02 7.58 -5.62
C THR A 175 0.22 8.13 -6.83
N ASN A 176 -0.31 9.35 -6.75
CA ASN A 176 -1.03 9.99 -7.86
C ASN A 176 -0.06 10.44 -8.97
N GLU A 177 1.09 11.00 -8.57
CA GLU A 177 2.18 11.40 -9.46
C GLU A 177 2.65 10.22 -10.33
N ILE A 178 2.93 9.06 -9.73
CA ILE A 178 3.32 7.84 -10.44
C ILE A 178 2.26 7.44 -11.47
N ASN A 179 0.99 7.40 -11.06
CA ASN A 179 -0.09 6.99 -11.96
C ASN A 179 -0.22 7.92 -13.17
N LYS A 180 -0.05 9.24 -12.98
CA LYS A 180 -0.07 10.21 -14.08
C LYS A 180 1.07 9.96 -15.06
N GLU A 181 2.27 9.71 -14.57
CA GLU A 181 3.45 9.51 -15.43
C GLU A 181 3.43 8.17 -16.17
N VAL A 182 2.94 7.10 -15.54
CA VAL A 182 2.68 5.83 -16.22
C VAL A 182 1.66 5.99 -17.34
N ASN A 183 0.58 6.75 -17.13
CA ASN A 183 -0.39 7.04 -18.19
C ASN A 183 0.24 7.89 -19.31
N ALA A 184 1.09 8.87 -18.97
CA ALA A 184 1.79 9.68 -19.98
C ALA A 184 2.72 8.82 -20.85
N LEU A 185 3.45 7.87 -20.25
CA LEU A 185 4.24 6.87 -20.99
C LEU A 185 3.38 6.04 -21.94
N ALA A 186 2.19 5.61 -21.47
CA ALA A 186 1.25 4.88 -22.31
C ALA A 186 0.72 5.73 -23.48
N ASP A 187 0.42 7.02 -23.25
CA ASP A 187 -0.01 7.95 -24.30
C ASP A 187 1.08 8.11 -25.38
N VAL A 188 2.35 8.23 -24.99
CA VAL A 188 3.49 8.26 -25.94
C VAL A 188 3.59 6.96 -26.73
N ALA A 189 3.47 5.81 -26.05
CA ALA A 189 3.48 4.50 -26.71
C ALA A 189 2.35 4.34 -27.74
N VAL A 190 1.15 4.84 -27.44
CA VAL A 190 -0.01 4.80 -28.33
C VAL A 190 0.13 5.77 -29.51
N SER A 191 0.86 6.87 -29.36
CA SER A 191 1.05 7.88 -30.41
C SER A 191 1.79 7.36 -31.67
N SER A 192 2.55 6.26 -31.55
CA SER A 192 3.26 5.61 -32.66
C SER A 192 2.81 4.15 -32.82
N PRO A 193 2.16 3.77 -33.95
CA PRO A 193 1.76 2.40 -34.21
C PRO A 193 2.92 1.39 -34.13
N LYS A 194 4.12 1.81 -34.54
CA LYS A 194 5.34 1.00 -34.49
C LYS A 194 5.79 0.76 -33.04
N LEU A 195 5.86 1.81 -32.23
CA LEU A 195 6.24 1.71 -30.82
C LEU A 195 5.22 0.88 -30.04
N ARG A 196 3.94 1.09 -30.31
CA ARG A 196 2.84 0.30 -29.78
C ARG A 196 3.01 -1.19 -30.05
N LEU A 197 3.21 -1.57 -31.31
CA LEU A 197 3.44 -2.98 -31.69
C LEU A 197 4.67 -3.55 -30.97
N VAL A 198 5.75 -2.79 -30.88
CA VAL A 198 6.95 -3.23 -30.15
C VAL A 198 6.59 -3.51 -28.68
N ILE A 199 5.94 -2.57 -28.01
CA ILE A 199 5.59 -2.73 -26.59
C ILE A 199 4.61 -3.89 -26.38
N THR A 200 3.62 -4.09 -27.24
CA THR A 200 2.58 -5.10 -27.02
C THR A 200 2.99 -6.53 -27.37
N GLU A 201 3.86 -6.71 -28.37
CA GLU A 201 4.20 -8.03 -28.92
C GLU A 201 5.46 -8.66 -28.31
N TYR A 202 6.44 -7.85 -27.89
CA TYR A 202 7.70 -8.39 -27.37
C TYR A 202 7.63 -8.72 -25.87
N PRO A 203 8.33 -9.77 -25.38
CA PRO A 203 8.46 -10.09 -23.96
C PRO A 203 9.02 -8.93 -23.12
N SER A 204 8.48 -8.73 -21.91
CA SER A 204 8.76 -7.53 -21.07
C SER A 204 10.21 -7.42 -20.62
N ASP A 205 10.84 -8.56 -20.34
CA ASP A 205 12.26 -8.71 -19.99
C ASP A 205 13.22 -8.24 -21.09
N SER A 206 12.80 -8.32 -22.36
CA SER A 206 13.61 -7.92 -23.52
C SER A 206 13.32 -6.51 -24.03
N LEU A 207 12.23 -5.87 -23.58
CA LEU A 207 11.71 -4.64 -24.16
C LEU A 207 12.66 -3.46 -24.00
N TYR A 208 13.20 -3.25 -22.80
CA TYR A 208 14.04 -2.09 -22.51
C TYR A 208 15.29 -2.06 -23.39
N ALA A 209 16.04 -3.16 -23.40
CA ALA A 209 17.25 -3.32 -24.21
C ALA A 209 16.97 -3.24 -25.72
N ARG A 210 15.77 -3.63 -26.17
CA ARG A 210 15.36 -3.52 -27.56
C ARG A 210 15.04 -2.08 -27.94
N LEU A 211 14.24 -1.37 -27.14
CA LEU A 211 13.86 0.02 -27.37
C LEU A 211 15.08 0.94 -27.45
N GLN A 212 16.10 0.70 -26.62
CA GLN A 212 17.37 1.43 -26.66
C GLN A 212 18.13 1.31 -28.00
N LYS A 213 17.87 0.26 -28.79
CA LYS A 213 18.53 0.02 -30.09
C LYS A 213 17.73 0.54 -31.28
N ILE A 214 16.50 1.03 -31.06
CA ILE A 214 15.66 1.51 -32.16
C ILE A 214 16.05 2.95 -32.50
N GLU A 215 16.42 3.19 -33.76
CA GLU A 215 16.84 4.53 -34.23
C GLU A 215 15.67 5.51 -34.51
N ASP A 216 14.45 5.14 -34.13
CA ASP A 216 13.22 5.90 -34.31
C ASP A 216 13.12 7.02 -33.26
N GLU A 217 12.89 8.27 -33.68
CA GLU A 217 12.87 9.41 -32.76
C GLU A 217 11.79 9.28 -31.68
N VAL A 218 10.61 8.73 -32.00
CA VAL A 218 9.54 8.51 -30.99
C VAL A 218 9.95 7.43 -29.99
N ALA A 219 10.67 6.40 -30.44
CA ALA A 219 11.20 5.38 -29.54
C ALA A 219 12.32 5.94 -28.63
N LYS A 220 13.20 6.79 -29.16
CA LYS A 220 14.24 7.48 -28.36
C LYS A 220 13.61 8.40 -27.31
N ASP A 221 12.60 9.17 -27.70
CA ASP A 221 11.85 10.02 -26.77
C ASP A 221 11.15 9.20 -25.69
N PHE A 222 10.52 8.08 -26.06
CA PHE A 222 9.92 7.16 -25.10
C PHE A 222 10.95 6.63 -24.11
N VAL A 223 12.12 6.16 -24.59
CA VAL A 223 13.20 5.67 -23.73
C VAL A 223 13.68 6.77 -22.78
N ARG A 224 13.88 8.00 -23.26
CA ARG A 224 14.26 9.14 -22.41
C ARG A 224 13.24 9.40 -21.30
N ILE A 225 11.96 9.45 -21.63
CA ILE A 225 10.88 9.66 -20.64
C ILE A 225 10.81 8.48 -19.66
N PHE A 226 11.03 7.26 -20.14
CA PHE A 226 11.06 6.05 -19.31
C PHE A 226 12.25 6.05 -18.35
N ASP A 227 13.43 6.49 -18.79
CA ASP A 227 14.61 6.65 -17.95
C ASP A 227 14.38 7.71 -16.86
N GLU A 228 13.79 8.85 -17.21
CA GLU A 228 13.39 9.89 -16.24
C GLU A 228 12.38 9.34 -15.21
N PHE A 229 11.44 8.51 -15.65
CA PHE A 229 10.50 7.82 -14.76
C PHE A 229 11.21 6.86 -13.80
N LEU A 230 12.13 6.01 -14.29
CA LEU A 230 12.88 5.09 -13.45
C LEU A 230 13.82 5.82 -12.47
N GLN A 231 14.41 6.94 -12.87
CA GLN A 231 15.22 7.75 -11.94
C GLN A 231 14.40 8.29 -10.77
N ARG A 232 13.13 8.64 -11.02
CA ARG A 232 12.24 9.21 -10.00
C ARG A 232 11.50 8.17 -9.18
N PHE A 233 11.11 7.04 -9.78
CA PHE A 233 10.23 6.05 -9.17
C PHE A 233 10.76 4.61 -9.20
N GLY A 234 11.97 4.39 -9.72
CA GLY A 234 12.60 3.07 -9.83
C GLY A 234 12.80 2.36 -8.49
N GLU A 235 12.75 3.08 -7.38
CA GLU A 235 12.83 2.55 -6.00
C GLU A 235 11.53 1.85 -5.55
N ARG A 236 10.45 1.99 -6.31
CA ARG A 236 9.23 1.21 -6.09
C ARG A 236 9.44 -0.24 -6.54
N GLY A 237 8.61 -1.13 -6.02
CA GLY A 237 8.43 -2.48 -6.55
C GLY A 237 6.96 -2.85 -6.47
N PHE A 238 6.62 -4.04 -6.97
CA PHE A 238 5.27 -4.56 -6.77
C PHE A 238 5.02 -4.87 -5.29
N THR A 239 6.03 -5.38 -4.58
CA THR A 239 5.95 -5.65 -3.14
C THR A 239 7.01 -4.87 -2.34
N ARG A 240 6.77 -4.72 -1.03
CA ARG A 240 7.76 -4.19 -0.07
C ARG A 240 8.67 -5.26 0.52
N GLU A 241 8.52 -6.50 0.09
CA GLU A 241 9.41 -7.60 0.45
C GLU A 241 10.83 -7.33 -0.13
N PRO A 242 11.87 -7.20 0.71
CA PRO A 242 13.24 -6.94 0.25
C PRO A 242 13.81 -8.01 -0.69
N PHE A 243 13.30 -9.25 -0.67
CA PHE A 243 13.73 -10.32 -1.57
C PHE A 243 13.53 -10.00 -3.06
N TYR A 244 12.48 -9.25 -3.40
CA TYR A 244 12.12 -8.95 -4.80
C TYR A 244 12.78 -7.68 -5.35
N PRO A 245 13.05 -7.63 -6.68
CA PRO A 245 13.70 -6.49 -7.29
C PRO A 245 12.79 -5.25 -7.37
N ARG A 246 13.44 -4.09 -7.46
CA ARG A 246 12.80 -2.79 -7.66
C ARG A 246 12.64 -2.47 -9.15
N TRP A 247 11.77 -1.55 -9.52
CA TRP A 247 11.53 -1.16 -10.92
C TRP A 247 12.77 -0.69 -11.65
N GLY A 248 13.71 -0.04 -10.95
CA GLY A 248 15.00 0.35 -11.52
C GLY A 248 15.96 -0.83 -11.76
N GLU A 249 15.78 -1.94 -11.03
CA GLU A 249 16.56 -3.18 -11.19
C GLU A 249 15.94 -4.12 -12.23
N ALA A 250 14.60 -4.11 -12.30
CA ALA A 250 13.77 -4.96 -13.16
C ALA A 250 12.70 -4.10 -13.88
N PRO A 251 13.07 -3.36 -14.94
CA PRO A 251 12.16 -2.49 -15.68
C PRO A 251 11.00 -3.24 -16.36
N GLU A 252 11.13 -4.55 -16.57
CA GLU A 252 10.10 -5.42 -17.14
C GLU A 252 8.78 -5.35 -16.39
N TYR A 253 8.81 -5.13 -15.08
CA TYR A 253 7.59 -4.95 -14.29
C TYR A 253 6.82 -3.73 -14.78
N VAL A 254 7.50 -2.61 -15.05
CA VAL A 254 6.87 -1.40 -15.60
C VAL A 254 6.41 -1.61 -17.05
N PHE A 255 7.04 -2.51 -17.81
CA PHE A 255 6.53 -2.87 -19.12
C PHE A 255 5.27 -3.73 -19.05
N ASP A 256 5.12 -4.61 -18.07
CA ASP A 256 3.87 -5.36 -17.86
C ASP A 256 2.69 -4.41 -17.56
N ILE A 257 2.97 -3.38 -16.73
CA ILE A 257 2.08 -2.24 -16.48
C ILE A 257 1.67 -1.57 -17.81
N LEU A 258 2.66 -1.16 -18.61
CA LEU A 258 2.44 -0.39 -19.83
C LEU A 258 1.75 -1.17 -20.94
N LYS A 259 2.11 -2.44 -21.14
CA LYS A 259 1.44 -3.33 -22.11
C LYS A 259 -0.05 -3.39 -21.87
N SER A 260 -0.44 -3.42 -20.60
CA SER A 260 -1.83 -3.37 -20.19
C SER A 260 -2.49 -2.10 -20.76
N LEU A 261 -1.94 -0.93 -20.44
CA LEU A 261 -2.47 0.37 -20.84
C LEU A 261 -2.49 0.58 -22.36
N VAL A 262 -1.46 0.11 -23.07
CA VAL A 262 -1.26 0.33 -24.51
C VAL A 262 -2.10 -0.59 -25.39
N ARG A 263 -2.42 -1.80 -24.93
CA ARG A 263 -3.32 -2.72 -25.66
C ARG A 263 -4.74 -2.17 -25.75
N ASP A 264 -5.19 -1.47 -24.72
CA ASP A 264 -6.52 -0.89 -24.67
C ASP A 264 -6.58 0.36 -25.56
N GLN A 265 -7.23 0.26 -26.73
CA GLN A 265 -7.33 1.36 -27.71
C GLN A 265 -8.19 2.53 -27.25
N GLN A 266 -8.83 2.45 -26.08
CA GLN A 266 -9.46 3.61 -25.49
C GLN A 266 -8.37 4.51 -24.90
N THR A 267 -7.71 5.24 -25.80
CA THR A 267 -7.13 6.56 -25.54
C THR A 267 -8.01 7.26 -24.50
N THR A 268 -7.49 7.34 -23.28
CA THR A 268 -7.48 8.56 -22.43
C THR A 268 -8.40 9.67 -22.93
N SER A 269 -9.71 9.46 -22.84
CA SER A 269 -10.74 10.47 -23.10
C SER A 269 -11.72 10.46 -21.94
N ARG A 270 -11.39 11.20 -20.88
CA ARG A 270 -11.84 12.58 -20.65
C ARG A 270 -13.23 12.66 -19.98
N SER A 271 -13.28 12.42 -18.67
CA SER A 271 -14.30 13.01 -17.79
C SER A 271 -13.96 12.86 -16.31
N TYR A 272 -13.30 11.75 -15.93
CA TYR A 272 -12.99 11.49 -14.54
C TYR A 272 -11.82 12.34 -14.03
N ASN A 273 -12.16 13.49 -13.48
CA ASN A 273 -11.23 14.34 -12.74
C ASN A 273 -11.60 14.27 -11.25
N PRO A 274 -10.86 13.50 -10.42
CA PRO A 274 -11.20 13.32 -9.01
C PRO A 274 -11.15 14.66 -8.25
N LYS A 275 -10.22 15.55 -8.60
CA LYS A 275 -10.10 16.90 -8.01
C LYS A 275 -11.35 17.75 -8.31
N LYS A 276 -11.87 17.74 -9.54
CA LYS A 276 -13.11 18.44 -9.92
C LYS A 276 -14.32 17.89 -9.16
N ARG A 277 -14.44 16.56 -9.04
CA ARG A 277 -15.54 15.92 -8.29
C ARG A 277 -15.48 16.23 -6.80
N ARG A 278 -14.28 16.23 -6.21
CA ARG A 278 -14.07 16.64 -4.81
C ARG A 278 -14.55 18.07 -4.57
N ILE A 279 -14.14 19.03 -5.39
CA ILE A 279 -14.55 20.45 -5.25
C ILE A 279 -16.09 20.58 -5.34
N ALA A 280 -16.70 19.89 -6.31
CA ALA A 280 -18.16 19.90 -6.46
C ALA A 280 -18.88 19.26 -5.25
N ALA A 281 -18.36 18.15 -4.71
CA ALA A 281 -18.87 17.52 -3.51
C ALA A 281 -18.73 18.44 -2.28
N GLU A 282 -17.60 19.09 -2.13
CA GLU A 282 -17.30 20.02 -1.04
C GLU A 282 -18.25 21.23 -1.04
N HIS A 283 -18.55 21.80 -2.21
CA HIS A 283 -19.56 22.86 -2.34
C HIS A 283 -20.96 22.38 -1.89
N LYS A 284 -21.38 21.18 -2.29
CA LYS A 284 -22.68 20.60 -1.88
C LYS A 284 -22.74 20.37 -0.37
N VAL A 285 -21.67 19.80 0.20
CA VAL A 285 -21.56 19.54 1.65
C VAL A 285 -21.54 20.85 2.43
N LYS A 286 -20.76 21.85 2.00
CA LYS A 286 -20.73 23.19 2.60
C LYS A 286 -22.11 23.82 2.65
N LYS A 287 -22.81 23.86 1.51
CA LYS A 287 -24.18 24.41 1.43
C LYS A 287 -25.13 23.70 2.40
N ALA A 288 -25.07 22.37 2.47
CA ALA A 288 -25.94 21.57 3.33
C ALA A 288 -25.62 21.66 4.83
N ILE A 289 -24.37 21.95 5.21
CA ILE A 289 -23.98 22.16 6.61
C ILE A 289 -24.31 23.59 7.06
N ILE A 290 -24.00 24.59 6.23
CA ILE A 290 -24.26 26.01 6.54
C ILE A 290 -25.76 26.30 6.71
N SER A 291 -26.62 25.58 5.97
CA SER A 291 -28.08 25.74 6.09
C SER A 291 -28.68 25.22 7.41
N GLN A 292 -27.87 24.66 8.32
CA GLN A 292 -28.32 24.15 9.62
C GLN A 292 -28.18 25.20 10.72
N LYS A 293 -28.83 24.94 11.87
CA LYS A 293 -28.55 25.72 13.10
C LYS A 293 -27.06 25.66 13.45
N PHE A 294 -26.48 26.84 13.72
CA PHE A 294 -25.03 27.06 13.91
C PHE A 294 -24.17 26.57 12.73
N GLY A 295 -24.70 26.60 11.52
CA GLY A 295 -24.08 26.01 10.33
C GLY A 295 -22.70 26.56 9.98
N LEU A 296 -22.44 27.85 10.23
CA LEU A 296 -21.10 28.44 10.02
C LEU A 296 -20.05 27.81 10.94
N ILE A 297 -20.36 27.68 12.24
CA ILE A 297 -19.46 27.07 13.24
C ILE A 297 -19.25 25.58 12.92
N LYS A 298 -20.32 24.87 12.55
CA LYS A 298 -20.24 23.47 12.12
C LYS A 298 -19.36 23.28 10.89
N TRP A 299 -19.48 24.18 9.91
CA TRP A 299 -18.66 24.15 8.71
C TRP A 299 -17.19 24.41 9.03
N GLU A 300 -16.89 25.42 9.85
CA GLU A 300 -15.52 25.73 10.25
C GLU A 300 -14.86 24.52 10.92
N LEU A 301 -15.52 23.94 11.94
CA LEU A 301 -15.06 22.72 12.61
C LEU A 301 -14.85 21.57 11.61
N PHE A 302 -15.83 21.31 10.74
CA PHE A 302 -15.75 20.23 9.76
C PHE A 302 -14.61 20.45 8.76
N SER A 303 -14.47 21.65 8.22
CA SER A 303 -13.49 21.99 7.19
C SER A 303 -12.06 21.93 7.72
N THR A 304 -11.84 22.35 8.98
CA THR A 304 -10.55 22.22 9.66
C THR A 304 -10.16 20.75 9.85
N ILE A 305 -11.07 19.91 10.37
CA ILE A 305 -10.82 18.48 10.55
C ILE A 305 -10.60 17.76 9.21
N LEU A 306 -11.39 18.12 8.18
CA LEU A 306 -11.20 17.61 6.81
C LEU A 306 -9.85 18.05 6.23
N GLY A 307 -9.40 19.28 6.51
CA GLY A 307 -8.08 19.78 6.13
C GLY A 307 -6.96 18.92 6.71
N PHE A 308 -7.03 18.60 8.00
CA PHE A 308 -6.08 17.68 8.63
C PHE A 308 -6.18 16.26 8.06
N ALA A 309 -7.38 15.72 7.84
CA ALA A 309 -7.55 14.40 7.24
C ALA A 309 -6.87 14.31 5.87
N ARG A 310 -7.05 15.32 5.01
CA ARG A 310 -6.39 15.41 3.68
C ARG A 310 -4.86 15.53 3.81
N ARG A 311 -4.38 16.41 4.70
CA ARG A 311 -2.94 16.59 4.98
C ARG A 311 -2.30 15.26 5.37
N TYR A 312 -2.90 14.53 6.30
CA TYR A 312 -2.34 13.28 6.77
C TYR A 312 -2.55 12.09 5.82
N ILE A 313 -3.47 12.19 4.84
CA ILE A 313 -3.52 11.23 3.71
C ILE A 313 -2.31 11.45 2.80
N LYS A 314 -1.99 12.71 2.45
CA LYS A 314 -0.77 13.03 1.68
C LYS A 314 0.47 12.52 2.41
N PHE A 315 0.64 12.91 3.68
CA PHE A 315 1.73 12.44 4.54
C PHE A 315 1.88 10.91 4.50
N ARG A 316 0.77 10.16 4.64
CA ARG A 316 0.78 8.69 4.64
C ARG A 316 1.30 8.11 3.33
N GLU A 317 0.92 8.68 2.19
CA GLU A 317 1.37 8.19 0.88
C GLU A 317 2.82 8.58 0.60
N ASP A 318 3.22 9.79 0.97
CA ASP A 318 4.59 10.28 0.76
C ASP A 318 5.58 9.58 1.68
N GLN A 319 5.22 9.32 2.95
CA GLN A 319 6.09 8.53 3.83
C GLN A 319 6.27 7.09 3.36
N ARG A 320 5.24 6.49 2.75
CA ARG A 320 5.32 5.15 2.14
C ARG A 320 6.31 5.14 0.98
N PHE A 321 6.36 6.21 0.22
CA PHE A 321 7.32 6.36 -0.85
C PHE A 321 8.76 6.45 -0.30
N ASN A 322 8.99 7.25 0.74
CA ASN A 322 10.29 7.29 1.43
C ASN A 322 10.67 5.96 2.10
N LEU A 323 9.70 5.19 2.57
CA LEU A 323 9.95 3.84 3.07
C LEU A 323 10.48 2.93 1.95
N ASP A 324 9.93 3.03 0.73
CA ASP A 324 10.38 2.25 -0.42
C ASP A 324 11.84 2.63 -0.81
N ARG A 325 12.22 3.91 -0.66
CA ARG A 325 13.61 4.38 -0.80
C ARG A 325 14.58 3.75 0.18
N TRP A 326 14.16 3.63 1.44
CA TRP A 326 14.94 2.96 2.48
C TRP A 326 15.07 1.47 2.19
N ILE A 327 13.96 0.79 1.86
CA ILE A 327 13.97 -0.64 1.51
C ILE A 327 14.93 -0.92 0.35
N THR A 328 14.91 -0.08 -0.70
CA THR A 328 15.78 -0.22 -1.87
C THR A 328 17.26 -0.15 -1.48
N ARG A 329 17.64 0.85 -0.67
CA ARG A 329 19.03 1.02 -0.21
C ARG A 329 19.48 -0.07 0.75
N ASN A 330 18.59 -0.47 1.65
CA ASN A 330 18.83 -1.58 2.55
C ASN A 330 19.06 -2.88 1.76
N ARG A 331 18.20 -3.17 0.77
CA ARG A 331 18.35 -4.29 -0.17
C ARG A 331 19.70 -4.24 -0.89
N ALA A 332 20.07 -3.09 -1.45
CA ALA A 332 21.33 -2.94 -2.19
C ALA A 332 22.56 -3.28 -1.32
N VAL A 333 22.62 -2.80 -0.08
CA VAL A 333 23.72 -3.13 0.85
C VAL A 333 23.74 -4.62 1.22
N PHE A 334 22.58 -5.22 1.48
CA PHE A 334 22.54 -6.63 1.85
C PHE A 334 22.81 -7.56 0.66
N LEU A 335 22.41 -7.19 -0.56
CA LEU A 335 22.80 -7.92 -1.77
C LEU A 335 24.31 -7.88 -1.98
N GLU A 336 24.95 -6.72 -1.80
CA GLU A 336 26.41 -6.59 -1.89
C GLU A 336 27.13 -7.46 -0.82
N ILE A 337 26.60 -7.50 0.41
CA ILE A 337 27.07 -8.45 1.44
C ILE A 337 26.86 -9.90 0.96
N GLY A 338 25.70 -10.19 0.37
CA GLY A 338 25.35 -11.50 -0.16
C GLY A 338 26.27 -11.95 -1.28
N ASP A 339 26.64 -11.06 -2.21
CA ASP A 339 27.56 -11.33 -3.32
C ASP A 339 28.94 -11.76 -2.77
N ARG A 340 29.46 -11.04 -1.78
CA ARG A 340 30.75 -11.37 -1.14
C ARG A 340 30.69 -12.68 -0.35
N LEU A 341 29.57 -12.93 0.34
CA LEU A 341 29.36 -14.20 1.04
C LEU A 341 29.20 -15.37 0.06
N LYS A 342 28.64 -15.13 -1.13
CA LYS A 342 28.59 -16.11 -2.22
C LYS A 342 29.97 -16.40 -2.78
N GLU A 343 30.80 -15.38 -3.02
CA GLU A 343 32.22 -15.56 -3.40
C GLU A 343 33.00 -16.41 -2.38
N GLN A 344 32.65 -16.30 -1.09
CA GLN A 344 33.20 -17.09 0.00
C GLN A 344 32.53 -18.47 0.19
N ASN A 345 31.62 -18.88 -0.70
CA ASN A 345 30.84 -20.13 -0.59
C ASN A 345 30.03 -20.26 0.71
N VAL A 346 29.66 -19.13 1.32
CA VAL A 346 28.80 -19.10 2.51
C VAL A 346 27.34 -19.28 2.11
N ILE A 347 26.90 -18.66 1.01
CA ILE A 347 25.53 -18.78 0.48
C ILE A 347 25.55 -19.08 -1.02
N PRO A 348 24.54 -19.75 -1.59
CA PRO A 348 24.55 -20.13 -3.01
C PRO A 348 24.24 -18.97 -3.96
N GLU A 349 23.46 -17.99 -3.50
CA GLU A 349 23.08 -16.78 -4.25
C GLU A 349 22.95 -15.60 -3.29
N SER A 350 23.15 -14.39 -3.82
CA SER A 350 23.20 -13.14 -3.05
C SER A 350 21.88 -12.84 -2.35
N SER A 351 20.76 -13.12 -3.02
CA SER A 351 19.39 -13.00 -2.49
C SER A 351 19.10 -13.91 -1.29
N ARG A 352 19.88 -14.97 -1.04
CA ARG A 352 19.68 -15.81 0.14
C ARG A 352 20.00 -15.08 1.45
N ILE A 353 20.71 -13.95 1.38
CA ILE A 353 20.98 -13.09 2.54
C ILE A 353 19.71 -12.68 3.30
N PHE A 354 18.58 -12.51 2.59
CA PHE A 354 17.31 -12.06 3.19
C PHE A 354 16.65 -13.09 4.10
N PHE A 355 17.12 -14.35 4.08
CA PHE A 355 16.62 -15.42 4.95
C PHE A 355 17.46 -15.59 6.22
N PHE A 356 18.52 -14.79 6.37
CA PHE A 356 19.26 -14.64 7.62
C PHE A 356 18.67 -13.48 8.43
N ARG A 357 18.59 -13.65 9.75
CA ARG A 357 18.27 -12.55 10.66
C ARG A 357 19.46 -11.59 10.69
N ARG A 358 19.20 -10.30 10.87
CA ARG A 358 20.27 -9.28 10.92
C ARG A 358 21.39 -9.60 11.91
N ASN A 359 21.06 -10.14 13.08
CA ASN A 359 22.06 -10.54 14.08
C ASN A 359 22.89 -11.76 13.63
N GLU A 360 22.28 -12.68 12.88
CA GLU A 360 22.99 -13.81 12.26
C GLU A 360 23.98 -13.28 11.19
N ILE A 361 23.54 -12.35 10.33
CA ILE A 361 24.42 -11.69 9.34
C ILE A 361 25.60 -11.00 10.03
N ARG A 362 25.33 -10.22 11.10
CA ARG A 362 26.39 -9.55 11.87
C ARG A 362 27.42 -10.55 12.42
N LYS A 363 26.95 -11.65 13.02
CA LYS A 363 27.84 -12.69 13.58
C LYS A 363 28.63 -13.42 12.48
N VAL A 364 28.06 -13.63 11.29
CA VAL A 364 28.79 -14.15 10.11
C VAL A 364 29.90 -13.17 9.71
N VAL A 365 29.59 -11.88 9.56
CA VAL A 365 30.54 -10.82 9.17
C VAL A 365 31.68 -10.64 10.18
N GLU A 366 31.42 -10.91 11.45
CA GLU A 366 32.42 -10.85 12.52
C GLU A 366 33.29 -12.12 12.62
N GLY A 367 32.98 -13.17 11.86
CA GLY A 367 33.66 -14.47 11.97
C GLY A 367 33.31 -15.22 13.26
N GLY A 368 32.15 -14.93 13.85
CA GLY A 368 31.77 -15.42 15.17
C GLY A 368 31.17 -16.83 15.20
N TYR A 369 31.09 -17.52 14.06
CA TYR A 369 30.55 -18.89 13.96
C TYR A 369 31.67 -19.91 13.73
N SER A 370 31.61 -21.02 14.45
CA SER A 370 32.34 -22.24 14.08
C SER A 370 31.81 -22.82 12.77
N VAL A 371 32.58 -23.72 12.13
CA VAL A 371 32.20 -24.38 10.87
C VAL A 371 30.86 -25.13 11.01
N SER A 372 30.65 -25.80 12.15
CA SER A 372 29.40 -26.53 12.43
C SER A 372 28.20 -25.59 12.57
N GLU A 373 28.32 -24.53 13.37
CA GLU A 373 27.23 -23.56 13.53
C GLU A 373 26.91 -22.84 12.23
N LEU A 374 27.91 -22.51 11.41
CA LEU A 374 27.69 -21.89 10.12
C LEU A 374 26.92 -22.83 9.17
N THR A 375 27.22 -24.13 9.21
CA THR A 375 26.51 -25.15 8.41
C THR A 375 25.03 -25.22 8.83
N GLN A 376 24.77 -25.32 10.14
CA GLN A 376 23.40 -25.33 10.66
C GLN A 376 22.63 -24.05 10.33
N LEU A 377 23.30 -22.89 10.37
CA LEU A 377 22.71 -21.61 10.01
C LEU A 377 22.30 -21.56 8.54
N LYS A 378 23.15 -22.07 7.63
CA LYS A 378 22.82 -22.18 6.20
C LYS A 378 21.58 -23.05 5.97
N GLU A 379 21.49 -24.20 6.63
CA GLU A 379 20.32 -25.09 6.56
C GLU A 379 19.06 -24.39 7.07
N THR A 380 19.16 -23.67 8.19
CA THR A 380 18.05 -22.90 8.76
C THR A 380 17.59 -21.78 7.82
N ALA A 381 18.52 -21.09 7.15
CA ALA A 381 18.19 -20.05 6.18
C ALA A 381 17.48 -20.65 4.95
N GLU A 382 17.91 -21.82 4.48
CA GLU A 382 17.27 -22.52 3.36
C GLU A 382 15.88 -23.06 3.72
N GLU A 383 15.67 -23.51 4.96
CA GLU A 383 14.34 -23.82 5.48
C GLU A 383 13.41 -22.61 5.47
N ARG A 384 13.89 -21.43 5.89
CA ARG A 384 13.10 -20.19 5.84
C ARG A 384 12.79 -19.76 4.41
N TYR A 385 13.71 -19.97 3.47
CA TYR A 385 13.46 -19.72 2.05
C TYR A 385 12.38 -20.64 1.48
N ARG A 386 12.46 -21.95 1.74
CA ARG A 386 11.43 -22.93 1.35
C ARG A 386 10.08 -22.61 2.00
N GLU A 387 10.12 -22.29 3.30
CA GLU A 387 9.18 -21.47 4.07
C GLU A 387 8.39 -20.48 3.19
N PHE A 388 9.11 -19.43 2.85
CA PHE A 388 8.62 -18.27 2.13
C PHE A 388 8.05 -18.63 0.76
N LYS A 389 8.77 -19.39 -0.07
CA LYS A 389 8.29 -19.78 -1.40
C LYS A 389 7.02 -20.63 -1.36
N THR A 390 6.79 -21.39 -0.29
CA THR A 390 5.58 -22.20 -0.13
C THR A 390 4.36 -21.33 0.17
N PHE A 391 4.53 -20.23 0.90
CA PHE A 391 3.40 -19.45 1.45
C PHE A 391 3.26 -18.03 0.90
N GLU A 392 4.20 -17.50 0.11
CA GLU A 392 4.19 -16.09 -0.34
C GLU A 392 2.93 -15.68 -1.12
N ASP A 393 2.38 -16.61 -1.90
CA ASP A 393 1.17 -16.42 -2.71
C ASP A 393 -0.10 -16.91 -1.99
N THR A 394 0.04 -17.34 -0.73
CA THR A 394 -1.11 -17.74 0.08
C THR A 394 -1.64 -16.58 0.91
N THR A 395 -2.95 -16.52 1.07
CA THR A 395 -3.57 -15.56 2.00
C THR A 395 -3.54 -16.14 3.41
N PRO A 396 -2.82 -15.53 4.37
CA PRO A 396 -2.79 -16.02 5.74
C PRO A 396 -4.18 -15.96 6.37
N PRO A 397 -4.47 -16.87 7.32
CA PRO A 397 -5.52 -16.67 8.29
C PRO A 397 -5.39 -15.29 8.96
N LYS A 398 -6.53 -14.64 9.21
CA LYS A 398 -6.59 -13.30 9.76
C LYS A 398 -5.99 -13.21 11.17
N PHE A 399 -6.08 -14.29 11.96
CA PHE A 399 -5.58 -14.34 13.33
C PHE A 399 -4.84 -15.63 13.65
N LEU A 400 -4.02 -15.55 14.70
CA LEU A 400 -3.46 -16.70 15.39
C LEU A 400 -3.93 -16.72 16.85
N ARG A 401 -4.41 -17.88 17.31
CA ARG A 401 -4.61 -18.18 18.74
C ARG A 401 -3.43 -19.02 19.22
N GLY A 402 -2.41 -18.37 19.77
CA GLY A 402 -1.12 -19.02 20.03
C GLY A 402 -0.44 -19.37 18.69
N ASN A 403 -0.28 -20.67 18.40
CA ASN A 403 0.23 -21.18 17.11
C ASN A 403 -0.91 -21.69 16.18
N ARG A 404 -2.17 -21.57 16.60
CA ARG A 404 -3.31 -22.09 15.84
C ARG A 404 -3.92 -21.02 14.96
N GLU A 405 -4.06 -21.33 13.69
CA GLU A 405 -4.71 -20.49 12.69
C GLU A 405 -6.20 -20.30 13.01
N TYR A 406 -6.69 -19.06 12.91
CA TYR A 406 -8.08 -18.71 13.21
C TYR A 406 -8.58 -17.63 12.24
N ASN A 407 -9.77 -17.85 11.69
CA ASN A 407 -10.53 -16.86 10.93
C ASN A 407 -11.88 -16.67 11.61
N ASP A 408 -12.27 -15.42 11.83
CA ASP A 408 -13.54 -15.02 12.45
C ASP A 408 -14.71 -15.00 11.46
N ALA A 409 -14.46 -15.23 10.17
CA ALA A 409 -15.40 -14.96 9.09
C ALA A 409 -16.85 -15.38 9.41
N VAL A 410 -17.69 -14.38 9.68
CA VAL A 410 -19.14 -14.47 9.51
C VAL A 410 -19.40 -14.60 8.01
N PHE A 411 -19.71 -15.81 7.58
CA PHE A 411 -20.29 -16.05 6.27
C PHE A 411 -21.81 -16.03 6.42
N SER A 412 -22.46 -15.07 5.78
CA SER A 412 -23.77 -15.32 5.19
C SER A 412 -23.65 -14.98 3.71
N LEU A 413 -23.56 -16.02 2.87
CA LEU A 413 -24.30 -15.94 1.61
C LEU A 413 -25.74 -15.80 2.08
N ASN A 414 -26.26 -14.57 2.04
CA ASN A 414 -27.70 -14.43 2.16
C ASN A 414 -28.30 -15.27 1.02
N GLU A 415 -29.44 -15.93 1.24
CA GLU A 415 -30.10 -16.81 0.26
C GLU A 415 -30.30 -16.16 -1.14
N SER A 416 -30.08 -14.84 -1.24
CA SER A 416 -30.15 -14.00 -2.44
C SER A 416 -28.85 -13.84 -3.26
N GLY A 417 -27.76 -14.57 -2.96
CA GLY A 417 -26.54 -14.52 -3.81
C GLY A 417 -25.72 -13.23 -3.71
N ILE A 418 -25.78 -12.53 -2.56
CA ILE A 418 -25.10 -11.25 -2.33
C ILE A 418 -23.93 -11.43 -1.37
N LEU A 419 -22.72 -11.06 -1.81
CA LEU A 419 -21.53 -10.93 -0.97
C LEU A 419 -21.43 -9.49 -0.45
N THR A 420 -21.05 -9.32 0.82
CA THR A 420 -20.94 -7.99 1.46
C THR A 420 -19.52 -7.74 1.96
N GLY A 421 -19.04 -6.51 1.74
CA GLY A 421 -17.75 -6.02 2.18
C GLY A 421 -17.80 -4.51 2.48
N ILE A 422 -16.64 -3.86 2.45
CA ILE A 422 -16.49 -2.42 2.72
C ILE A 422 -16.65 -1.63 1.41
N PRO A 423 -17.54 -0.62 1.35
CA PRO A 423 -17.67 0.26 0.19
C PRO A 423 -16.44 1.18 0.08
N ALA A 424 -15.47 0.77 -0.74
CA ALA A 424 -14.16 1.41 -0.84
C ALA A 424 -14.10 2.52 -1.90
N SER A 425 -14.79 2.32 -3.02
CA SER A 425 -14.92 3.31 -4.09
C SER A 425 -16.30 3.26 -4.72
N HIS A 426 -16.87 4.42 -5.00
CA HIS A 426 -18.25 4.55 -5.47
C HIS A 426 -18.40 4.23 -6.95
N GLY A 427 -19.56 3.65 -7.26
CA GLY A 427 -19.96 3.27 -8.59
C GLY A 427 -20.87 2.05 -8.51
N ARG A 428 -21.55 1.75 -9.61
CA ARG A 428 -22.23 0.47 -9.77
C ARG A 428 -21.95 -0.01 -11.17
N VAL A 429 -21.46 -1.23 -11.30
CA VAL A 429 -21.10 -1.80 -12.60
C VAL A 429 -21.35 -3.29 -12.60
N SER A 430 -21.70 -3.83 -13.77
CA SER A 430 -21.82 -5.26 -14.01
C SER A 430 -20.79 -5.66 -15.06
N GLY A 431 -20.18 -6.83 -14.86
CA GLY A 431 -19.15 -7.32 -15.77
C GLY A 431 -18.73 -8.74 -15.42
N PRO A 432 -18.02 -9.42 -16.34
CA PRO A 432 -17.49 -10.74 -16.09
C PRO A 432 -16.33 -10.66 -15.08
N VAL A 433 -16.30 -11.62 -14.17
CA VAL A 433 -15.26 -11.76 -13.16
C VAL A 433 -13.94 -12.20 -13.82
N LYS A 434 -12.83 -11.64 -13.35
CA LYS A 434 -11.48 -12.17 -13.58
C LYS A 434 -10.80 -12.33 -12.23
N VAL A 435 -10.59 -13.58 -11.81
CA VAL A 435 -9.87 -13.90 -10.57
C VAL A 435 -8.39 -13.98 -10.86
N LEU A 436 -7.58 -13.19 -10.14
CA LEU A 436 -6.13 -13.26 -10.19
C LEU A 436 -5.57 -13.52 -8.79
N GLU A 437 -4.65 -14.48 -8.67
CA GLU A 437 -3.96 -14.76 -7.41
C GLU A 437 -2.68 -13.95 -7.30
N THR A 438 -2.01 -13.68 -8.42
CA THR A 438 -0.73 -12.98 -8.48
C THR A 438 -0.72 -11.85 -9.51
N VAL A 439 0.15 -10.85 -9.29
CA VAL A 439 0.27 -9.67 -10.16
C VAL A 439 0.79 -10.05 -11.56
N ASN A 440 1.51 -11.16 -11.70
CA ASN A 440 2.04 -11.64 -12.98
C ASN A 440 0.93 -12.03 -13.97
N GLN A 441 -0.29 -12.26 -13.48
CA GLN A 441 -1.45 -12.59 -14.31
C GLN A 441 -2.21 -11.36 -14.81
N VAL A 442 -1.81 -10.14 -14.40
CA VAL A 442 -2.40 -8.86 -14.87
C VAL A 442 -2.48 -8.76 -16.41
N PRO A 443 -1.52 -9.26 -17.21
CA PRO A 443 -1.62 -9.23 -18.67
C PRO A 443 -2.84 -9.98 -19.24
N GLU A 444 -3.42 -10.92 -18.50
CA GLU A 444 -4.61 -11.68 -18.92
C GLU A 444 -5.92 -10.91 -18.77
N VAL A 445 -5.91 -9.78 -18.04
CA VAL A 445 -7.11 -8.99 -17.76
C VAL A 445 -7.56 -8.23 -19.01
N ARG A 446 -8.84 -8.42 -19.34
CA ARG A 446 -9.51 -7.77 -20.46
C ARG A 446 -10.26 -6.52 -19.99
N HIS A 447 -10.52 -5.63 -20.95
CA HIS A 447 -11.27 -4.41 -20.70
C HIS A 447 -12.68 -4.71 -20.17
N GLY A 448 -13.12 -3.96 -19.17
CA GLY A 448 -14.47 -4.07 -18.61
C GLY A 448 -14.69 -5.25 -17.67
N GLU A 449 -13.67 -6.08 -17.40
CA GLU A 449 -13.76 -7.16 -16.41
C GLU A 449 -13.81 -6.62 -14.98
N ILE A 450 -14.39 -7.40 -14.08
CA ILE A 450 -14.40 -7.17 -12.64
C ILE A 450 -13.27 -7.99 -12.01
N LEU A 451 -12.26 -7.31 -11.49
CA LEU A 451 -11.07 -7.94 -10.92
C LEU A 451 -11.32 -8.42 -9.50
N ILE A 452 -11.04 -9.70 -9.23
CA ILE A 452 -11.11 -10.30 -7.90
C ILE A 452 -9.71 -10.74 -7.49
N VAL A 453 -9.19 -10.18 -6.40
CA VAL A 453 -7.81 -10.43 -5.93
C VAL A 453 -7.74 -10.55 -4.42
N PRO A 454 -6.76 -11.27 -3.84
CA PRO A 454 -6.63 -11.35 -2.39
C PRO A 454 -6.29 -10.00 -1.74
N ARG A 455 -5.38 -9.27 -2.38
CA ARG A 455 -4.89 -7.95 -1.96
C ARG A 455 -4.40 -7.17 -3.18
N THR A 456 -4.23 -5.86 -2.98
CA THR A 456 -3.64 -4.97 -4.00
C THR A 456 -2.46 -4.23 -3.41
N ASP A 457 -1.44 -4.05 -4.23
CA ASP A 457 -0.20 -3.32 -3.96
C ASP A 457 0.08 -2.38 -5.14
N PRO A 458 1.11 -1.50 -5.05
CA PRO A 458 1.45 -0.58 -6.14
C PRO A 458 1.64 -1.25 -7.51
N GLY A 459 2.07 -2.50 -7.58
CA GLY A 459 2.23 -3.24 -8.84
C GLY A 459 0.92 -3.50 -9.59
N TRP A 460 -0.21 -3.58 -8.89
CA TRP A 460 -1.53 -3.80 -9.52
C TRP A 460 -2.13 -2.54 -10.14
N THR A 461 -1.65 -1.36 -9.76
CA THR A 461 -2.20 -0.07 -10.18
C THR A 461 -2.52 0.08 -11.69
N PRO A 462 -1.73 -0.48 -12.62
CA PRO A 462 -2.01 -0.35 -14.06
C PRO A 462 -3.32 -0.97 -14.49
N VAL A 463 -3.70 -2.09 -13.89
CA VAL A 463 -4.89 -2.84 -14.27
C VAL A 463 -6.16 -2.04 -13.98
N PHE A 464 -6.09 -1.07 -13.06
CA PHE A 464 -7.22 -0.22 -12.65
C PHE A 464 -7.72 0.69 -13.78
N SER A 465 -6.92 0.90 -14.82
CA SER A 465 -7.33 1.61 -16.03
C SER A 465 -8.27 0.78 -16.93
N LYS A 466 -8.16 -0.56 -16.87
CA LYS A 466 -8.90 -1.48 -17.75
C LYS A 466 -10.19 -2.01 -17.14
N ILE A 467 -10.14 -2.27 -15.84
CA ILE A 467 -11.19 -3.02 -15.16
C ILE A 467 -12.40 -2.11 -14.92
N ALA A 468 -13.58 -2.72 -14.97
CA ALA A 468 -14.82 -2.04 -14.62
C ALA A 468 -14.94 -1.81 -13.11
N GLY A 469 -14.36 -2.68 -12.29
CA GLY A 469 -14.40 -2.61 -10.83
C GLY A 469 -13.47 -3.64 -10.19
N VAL A 470 -13.26 -3.52 -8.88
CA VAL A 470 -12.36 -4.41 -8.12
C VAL A 470 -13.00 -4.91 -6.82
N VAL A 471 -12.78 -6.18 -6.51
CA VAL A 471 -13.09 -6.80 -5.22
C VAL A 471 -11.80 -7.33 -4.61
N THR A 472 -11.60 -7.05 -3.32
CA THR A 472 -10.44 -7.60 -2.60
C THR A 472 -10.83 -8.41 -1.37
N GLU A 473 -10.12 -9.50 -1.09
CA GLU A 473 -10.37 -10.31 0.12
C GLU A 473 -9.94 -9.59 1.40
N THR A 474 -8.94 -8.72 1.30
CA THR A 474 -8.40 -7.94 2.42
C THR A 474 -8.37 -6.44 2.10
N GLY A 475 -8.29 -5.61 3.13
CA GLY A 475 -8.12 -4.16 3.02
C GLY A 475 -9.33 -3.34 3.41
N GLY A 476 -9.09 -2.17 4.00
CA GLY A 476 -10.13 -1.22 4.40
C GLY A 476 -10.31 -0.03 3.43
N LEU A 477 -11.13 0.94 3.85
CA LEU A 477 -11.46 2.16 3.10
C LEU A 477 -10.25 3.02 2.69
N LEU A 478 -9.14 2.94 3.44
CA LEU A 478 -7.90 3.66 3.16
C LEU A 478 -6.83 2.76 2.53
N SER A 479 -7.13 1.50 2.20
CA SER A 479 -6.19 0.58 1.56
C SER A 479 -5.69 1.08 0.20
N HIS A 480 -4.60 0.50 -0.30
CA HIS A 480 -4.04 0.88 -1.60
C HIS A 480 -5.09 0.76 -2.72
N GLY A 481 -5.72 -0.42 -2.88
CA GLY A 481 -6.79 -0.64 -3.86
C GLY A 481 -7.96 0.32 -3.70
N ALA A 482 -8.34 0.68 -2.47
CA ALA A 482 -9.40 1.67 -2.23
C ALA A 482 -9.01 3.10 -2.66
N VAL A 483 -7.76 3.50 -2.43
CA VAL A 483 -7.25 4.81 -2.90
C VAL A 483 -7.17 4.82 -4.42
N VAL A 484 -6.52 3.83 -5.03
CA VAL A 484 -6.35 3.75 -6.48
C VAL A 484 -7.71 3.70 -7.20
N SER A 485 -8.66 2.87 -6.74
CA SER A 485 -10.00 2.82 -7.34
C SER A 485 -10.70 4.19 -7.37
N ARG A 486 -10.53 5.01 -6.33
CA ARG A 486 -11.09 6.37 -6.26
C ARG A 486 -10.39 7.35 -7.19
N GLU A 487 -9.12 7.14 -7.49
CA GLU A 487 -8.38 7.95 -8.48
C GLU A 487 -8.76 7.57 -9.92
N PHE A 488 -9.08 6.30 -10.18
CA PHE A 488 -9.57 5.83 -11.49
C PHE A 488 -11.10 5.95 -11.67
N GLY A 489 -11.84 6.13 -10.58
CA GLY A 489 -13.29 6.30 -10.63
C GLY A 489 -14.09 5.03 -10.82
N ILE A 490 -13.48 3.88 -10.55
CA ILE A 490 -14.11 2.57 -10.64
C ILE A 490 -14.73 2.15 -9.29
N PRO A 491 -15.86 1.44 -9.27
CA PRO A 491 -16.41 0.85 -8.06
C PRO A 491 -15.46 -0.18 -7.43
N ALA A 492 -15.37 -0.16 -6.10
CA ALA A 492 -14.57 -1.11 -5.35
C ALA A 492 -15.23 -1.55 -4.06
N VAL A 493 -15.15 -2.85 -3.77
CA VAL A 493 -15.60 -3.44 -2.51
C VAL A 493 -14.46 -4.28 -1.93
N THR A 494 -13.99 -3.91 -0.74
CA THR A 494 -12.85 -4.60 -0.11
C THR A 494 -13.30 -5.44 1.06
N ASN A 495 -12.43 -6.32 1.56
CA ASN A 495 -12.69 -7.16 2.73
C ASN A 495 -13.83 -8.17 2.54
N ILE A 496 -13.95 -8.77 1.35
CA ILE A 496 -14.85 -9.92 1.10
C ILE A 496 -14.04 -11.21 1.26
N SER A 497 -14.12 -11.82 2.45
CA SER A 497 -13.34 -13.03 2.74
C SER A 497 -13.60 -14.14 1.71
N ARG A 498 -12.54 -14.78 1.22
CA ARG A 498 -12.58 -15.87 0.24
C ARG A 498 -13.20 -15.52 -1.12
N ALA A 499 -13.30 -14.24 -1.48
CA ALA A 499 -13.84 -13.81 -2.78
C ALA A 499 -13.21 -14.54 -3.98
N CYS A 500 -11.90 -14.80 -3.95
CA CYS A 500 -11.19 -15.51 -5.03
C CYS A 500 -11.60 -16.99 -5.14
N LYS A 501 -12.16 -17.58 -4.07
CA LYS A 501 -12.68 -18.95 -4.07
C LYS A 501 -14.19 -19.02 -4.32
N LEU A 502 -14.92 -17.95 -4.06
CA LEU A 502 -16.37 -17.89 -4.22
C LEU A 502 -16.79 -17.50 -5.64
N LEU A 503 -16.01 -16.65 -6.27
CA LEU A 503 -16.27 -16.13 -7.60
C LEU A 503 -15.40 -16.87 -8.61
N THR A 504 -15.94 -17.13 -9.79
CA THR A 504 -15.23 -17.86 -10.85
C THR A 504 -14.97 -16.94 -12.03
N THR A 505 -13.79 -17.04 -12.66
CA THR A 505 -13.48 -16.27 -13.88
C THR A 505 -14.52 -16.54 -14.96
N GLY A 506 -15.04 -15.47 -15.58
CA GLY A 506 -16.14 -15.49 -16.56
C GLY A 506 -17.52 -15.25 -15.96
N GLN A 507 -17.71 -15.46 -14.65
CA GLN A 507 -19.00 -15.29 -13.98
C GLN A 507 -19.46 -13.83 -14.01
N MET A 508 -20.72 -13.59 -14.36
CA MET A 508 -21.29 -12.24 -14.31
C MET A 508 -21.61 -11.83 -12.88
N VAL A 509 -21.10 -10.67 -12.46
CA VAL A 509 -21.42 -10.06 -11.15
C VAL A 509 -21.78 -8.59 -11.31
N THR A 510 -22.52 -8.03 -10.35
CA THR A 510 -22.67 -6.58 -10.17
C THR A 510 -21.94 -6.15 -8.92
N ILE A 511 -21.00 -5.22 -9.03
CA ILE A 511 -20.45 -4.50 -7.88
C ILE A 511 -21.31 -3.26 -7.62
N ASP A 512 -21.81 -3.12 -6.39
CA ASP A 512 -22.36 -1.89 -5.83
C ASP A 512 -21.39 -1.31 -4.79
N GLY A 513 -20.52 -0.41 -5.25
CA GLY A 513 -19.52 0.27 -4.43
C GLY A 513 -20.11 1.32 -3.48
N TYR A 514 -21.41 1.65 -3.56
CA TYR A 514 -22.08 2.50 -2.58
C TYR A 514 -22.50 1.71 -1.34
N LYS A 515 -22.95 0.47 -1.55
CA LYS A 515 -23.42 -0.41 -0.48
C LYS A 515 -22.36 -1.37 0.03
N GLY A 516 -21.26 -1.56 -0.71
CA GLY A 516 -20.26 -2.56 -0.37
C GLY A 516 -20.75 -3.96 -0.72
N GLN A 517 -21.45 -4.13 -1.85
CA GLN A 517 -22.08 -5.40 -2.21
C GLN A 517 -21.56 -5.92 -3.56
N VAL A 518 -21.44 -7.23 -3.68
CA VAL A 518 -21.23 -7.95 -4.94
C VAL A 518 -22.39 -8.90 -5.13
N ILE A 519 -23.19 -8.67 -6.16
CA ILE A 519 -24.39 -9.45 -6.47
C ILE A 519 -24.00 -10.43 -7.57
N ILE A 520 -24.11 -11.72 -7.28
CA ILE A 520 -23.85 -12.78 -8.24
C ILE A 520 -25.10 -12.92 -9.13
N HIS A 521 -24.92 -12.94 -10.45
CA HIS A 521 -26.02 -13.28 -11.37
C HIS A 521 -26.00 -14.80 -11.58
N GLU A 522 -27.18 -15.42 -11.59
CA GLU A 522 -27.31 -16.82 -11.99
C GLU A 522 -26.95 -16.97 -13.48
N GLU A 523 -26.26 -18.05 -13.83
CA GLU A 523 -26.03 -18.41 -15.23
C GLU A 523 -27.38 -18.77 -15.86
N ILE A 524 -27.73 -18.12 -16.99
CA ILE A 524 -28.92 -18.46 -17.80
C ILE A 524 -28.61 -19.65 -18.69
#